data_AF-A0A959KL05-F1
#
_entry.id   AF-A0A959KL05-F1
#
_cell.length_a   1.000
_cell.length_b   1.000
_cell.length_c   1.000
_cell.angle_alpha   90.00
_cell.angle_beta   90.00
_cell.angle_gamma   90.00
#
_symmetry.space_group_name_H-M   'P 1'
#
loop_
_entity.id
_entity.type
_entity.pdbx_description
1 polymer ?
#
loop_
_entity_poly.entity_id
_entity_poly.type
_entity_poly.pdbx_seq_one_letter_code
_entity_poly.pdbx_strand_id
1 'polypeptide(L)'
;GEPVLVRAHSSTETGDLLGSIFDEHGIKIQQALRMIAEEGKGLFLFMRQRERGQTLLHHLKALQDRQKGDPIAPPARPDMDQRDFGVGAQILRDLGITQMRLITNNPKRRIGLDGYGLEVVEHVELKER
;
A
#
# COMPACT_ATOMS: atom_id res chain seq x y z
N GLY A 1 -12.15 -13.34 16.62
CA GLY A 1 -12.09 -14.33 15.52
C GLY A 1 -10.64 -14.53 15.15
N GLU A 2 -10.32 -15.57 14.36
CA GLU A 2 -8.94 -15.79 13.91
C GLU A 2 -8.39 -14.58 13.14
N PRO A 3 -7.11 -14.20 13.36
CA PRO A 3 -6.49 -13.11 12.64
C PRO A 3 -6.53 -13.30 11.12
N VAL A 4 -6.83 -12.24 10.39
CA VAL A 4 -6.88 -12.25 8.91
C VAL A 4 -5.60 -11.66 8.34
N LEU A 5 -5.04 -12.28 7.30
CA LEU A 5 -3.90 -11.72 6.56
C LEU A 5 -4.38 -10.53 5.71
N VAL A 6 -3.87 -9.34 5.97
CA VAL A 6 -4.33 -8.10 5.35
C VAL A 6 -3.18 -7.36 4.66
N ARG A 7 -3.38 -6.94 3.42
CA ARG A 7 -2.56 -5.93 2.74
C ARG A 7 -3.38 -4.68 2.49
N ALA A 8 -3.04 -3.57 3.12
CA ALA A 8 -3.56 -2.26 2.76
C ALA A 8 -2.60 -1.59 1.77
N HIS A 9 -2.99 -1.57 0.49
CA HIS A 9 -2.20 -0.95 -0.58
C HIS A 9 -2.74 0.43 -0.88
N SER A 10 -1.89 1.44 -0.72
CA SER A 10 -2.21 2.79 -1.17
C SER A 10 -1.74 2.95 -2.60
N SER A 11 -2.70 3.08 -3.52
CA SER A 11 -2.42 3.29 -4.94
C SER A 11 -2.36 4.76 -5.26
N THR A 12 -1.37 5.13 -6.06
CA THR A 12 -1.38 6.34 -6.88
C THR A 12 -1.75 5.89 -8.31
N GLU A 13 -2.70 6.55 -8.96
CA GLU A 13 -3.16 6.15 -10.32
C GLU A 13 -1.98 6.02 -11.28
N THR A 14 -0.94 6.83 -11.12
CA THR A 14 0.30 6.75 -11.90
C THR A 14 1.21 5.60 -11.46
N GLY A 15 1.35 5.34 -10.16
CA GLY A 15 2.28 4.35 -9.62
C GLY A 15 1.89 2.91 -9.95
N ASP A 16 0.60 2.60 -10.02
CA ASP A 16 0.14 1.25 -10.35
C ASP A 16 -0.04 1.05 -11.87
N LEU A 17 -0.53 2.07 -12.61
CA LEU A 17 -0.67 1.99 -14.08
C LEU A 17 0.67 2.13 -14.81
N LEU A 18 1.49 3.15 -14.48
CA LEU A 18 2.82 3.32 -15.09
C LEU A 18 3.88 2.48 -14.41
N GLY A 19 3.78 2.18 -13.11
CA GLY A 19 4.72 1.27 -12.45
C GLY A 19 4.61 -0.15 -12.99
N SER A 20 3.44 -0.60 -13.48
CA SER A 20 3.36 -1.88 -14.22
C SER A 20 4.20 -1.90 -15.51
N ILE A 21 4.45 -0.73 -16.11
CA ILE A 21 5.21 -0.56 -17.36
C ILE A 21 6.69 -0.23 -17.08
N PHE A 22 7.00 0.41 -15.95
CA PHE A 22 8.32 1.03 -15.71
C PHE A 22 8.99 0.69 -14.37
N ASP A 23 8.35 0.03 -13.40
CA ASP A 23 8.91 -0.10 -12.05
C ASP A 23 8.48 -1.36 -11.23
N GLU A 24 9.15 -1.58 -10.09
CA GLU A 24 8.93 -2.72 -9.17
C GLU A 24 7.56 -2.70 -8.46
N HIS A 25 6.76 -1.65 -8.62
CA HIS A 25 5.47 -1.48 -7.94
C HIS A 25 4.43 -2.53 -8.36
N GLY A 26 4.42 -2.94 -9.64
CA GLY A 26 3.55 -4.02 -10.11
C GLY A 26 3.87 -5.38 -9.44
N ILE A 27 5.16 -5.60 -9.11
CA ILE A 27 5.63 -6.81 -8.44
C ILE A 27 5.06 -6.90 -7.02
N LYS A 28 4.95 -5.78 -6.31
CA LYS A 28 4.47 -5.73 -4.91
C LYS A 28 2.99 -6.11 -4.77
N ILE A 29 2.14 -5.69 -5.72
CA ILE A 29 0.72 -6.07 -5.75
C ILE A 29 0.60 -7.58 -5.99
N GLN A 30 1.28 -8.09 -7.02
CA GLN A 30 1.23 -9.52 -7.35
C GLN A 30 1.73 -10.40 -6.20
N GLN A 31 2.81 -10.01 -5.53
CA GLN A 31 3.34 -10.73 -4.37
C GLN A 31 2.36 -10.75 -3.20
N ALA A 32 1.76 -9.61 -2.85
CA ALA A 32 0.80 -9.56 -1.75
C ALA A 32 -0.44 -10.40 -2.05
N LEU A 33 -0.98 -10.33 -3.27
CA LEU A 33 -2.09 -11.16 -3.72
C LEU A 33 -1.72 -12.65 -3.67
N ARG A 34 -0.50 -13.01 -4.08
CA ARG A 34 0.00 -14.38 -4.02
C ARG A 34 0.09 -14.89 -2.57
N MET A 35 0.66 -14.10 -1.66
CA MET A 35 0.72 -14.46 -0.23
C MET A 35 -0.67 -14.67 0.36
N ILE A 36 -1.62 -13.79 0.02
CA ILE A 36 -3.03 -13.92 0.45
C ILE A 36 -3.68 -15.20 -0.13
N ALA A 37 -3.40 -15.51 -1.40
CA ALA A 37 -3.91 -16.73 -2.04
C ALA A 37 -3.33 -18.01 -1.42
N GLU A 38 -2.03 -18.01 -1.10
CA GLU A 38 -1.34 -19.13 -0.43
C GLU A 38 -1.87 -19.37 1.00
N GLU A 39 -2.28 -18.31 1.70
CA GLU A 39 -2.92 -18.40 3.03
C GLU A 39 -4.36 -18.95 2.95
N GLY A 40 -5.03 -18.84 1.80
CA GLY A 40 -6.42 -19.26 1.59
C GLY A 40 -7.48 -18.33 2.21
N LYS A 41 -7.08 -17.42 3.11
CA LYS A 41 -7.94 -16.41 3.74
C LYS A 41 -7.18 -15.11 3.95
N GLY A 42 -7.63 -14.04 3.31
CA GLY A 42 -7.06 -12.72 3.52
C GLY A 42 -7.83 -11.61 2.82
N LEU A 43 -7.38 -10.37 3.00
CA LEU A 43 -7.94 -9.18 2.40
C LEU A 43 -6.84 -8.34 1.76
N PHE A 44 -7.02 -8.02 0.48
CA PHE A 44 -6.26 -6.98 -0.19
C PHE A 44 -7.14 -5.73 -0.28
N LEU A 45 -6.84 -4.73 0.54
CA LEU A 45 -7.55 -3.46 0.58
C LEU A 45 -6.84 -2.46 -0.34
N PHE A 46 -7.48 -2.17 -1.47
CA PHE A 46 -6.99 -1.19 -2.44
C PHE A 46 -7.56 0.19 -2.12
N MET A 47 -6.71 1.06 -1.57
CA MET A 47 -7.08 2.44 -1.26
C MET A 47 -6.74 3.31 -2.47
N ARG A 48 -7.78 3.85 -3.11
CA ARG A 48 -7.60 4.77 -4.24
C ARG A 48 -7.34 6.17 -3.70
N GLN A 49 -6.08 6.60 -3.69
CA GLN A 49 -5.77 7.98 -3.37
C GLN A 49 -6.06 8.87 -4.56
N ARG A 50 -6.60 10.07 -4.30
CA ARG A 50 -6.62 11.11 -5.32
C ARG A 50 -5.19 11.58 -5.56
N GLU A 51 -4.68 11.27 -6.74
CA GLU A 51 -3.43 11.86 -7.23
C GLU A 51 -3.58 13.39 -7.30
N ARG A 52 -2.59 14.11 -6.77
CA ARG A 52 -2.37 15.50 -7.16
C ARG A 52 -1.56 15.47 -8.45
N GLY A 53 -1.91 16.27 -9.46
CA GLY A 53 -1.24 16.26 -10.78
C GLY A 53 0.30 16.42 -10.74
N GLN A 54 0.86 16.87 -9.62
CA GLN A 54 2.29 16.96 -9.36
C GLN A 54 3.00 15.59 -9.32
N THR A 55 2.34 14.51 -8.86
CA THR A 55 2.93 13.16 -8.79
C THR A 55 3.24 12.60 -10.18
N LEU A 56 2.30 12.74 -11.12
CA LEU A 56 2.47 12.31 -12.50
C LEU A 56 3.63 13.04 -13.19
N LEU A 57 3.70 14.37 -13.04
CA LEU A 57 4.78 15.17 -13.61
C LEU A 57 6.15 14.78 -13.04
N HIS A 58 6.22 14.45 -11.75
CA HIS A 58 7.46 13.97 -11.14
C HIS A 58 7.91 12.63 -11.75
N HIS A 59 7.00 11.66 -11.91
CA HIS A 59 7.33 10.38 -12.52
C HIS A 59 7.80 10.53 -13.97
N LEU A 60 7.14 11.37 -14.77
CA LEU A 60 7.57 11.64 -16.15
C LEU A 60 8.96 12.30 -16.21
N LYS A 61 9.25 13.22 -15.29
CA LYS A 61 10.58 13.84 -15.20
C LYS A 61 11.66 12.85 -14.79
N ALA A 62 11.38 12.00 -13.79
CA ALA A 62 12.30 10.94 -13.39
C ALA A 62 12.62 9.97 -14.54
N LEU A 63 11.63 9.63 -15.38
CA LEU A 63 11.86 8.83 -16.59
C LEU A 63 12.78 9.55 -17.59
N GLN A 64 12.57 10.85 -17.80
CA GLN A 64 13.42 11.66 -18.68
C GLN A 64 14.86 11.74 -18.17
N ASP A 65 15.05 11.99 -16.87
CA ASP A 65 16.37 12.10 -16.24
C ASP A 65 17.10 10.74 -16.29
N ARG A 66 16.38 9.63 -16.08
CA ARG A 66 16.93 8.26 -16.22
C ARG A 66 17.45 7.98 -17.63
N GLN A 67 16.73 8.41 -18.67
CA GLN A 67 17.17 8.24 -20.06
C GLN A 67 18.42 9.05 -20.39
N LYS A 68 18.65 10.16 -19.69
CA LYS A 68 19.84 11.00 -19.84
C LYS A 68 21.02 10.54 -18.99
N GLY A 69 20.80 9.61 -18.05
CA GLY A 69 21.79 9.22 -17.06
C GLY A 69 21.98 10.23 -15.93
N ASP A 70 21.03 11.16 -15.77
CA ASP A 70 21.06 12.19 -14.74
C ASP A 70 20.61 11.63 -13.38
N PRO A 71 21.08 12.20 -12.25
CA PRO A 71 20.61 11.83 -10.92
C PRO A 71 19.11 12.06 -10.78
N ILE A 72 18.37 11.03 -10.39
CA ILE A 72 16.91 11.10 -10.19
C ILE A 72 16.63 11.70 -8.81
N ALA A 73 15.89 12.80 -8.77
CA ALA A 73 15.42 13.37 -7.51
C ALA A 73 14.42 12.40 -6.81
N PRO A 74 14.50 12.24 -5.49
CA PRO A 74 13.53 11.42 -4.77
C PRO A 74 12.13 12.04 -4.91
N PRO A 75 11.09 11.23 -5.16
CA PRO A 75 9.74 11.72 -5.27
C PRO A 75 9.32 12.42 -3.99
N ALA A 76 8.57 13.52 -4.14
CA ALA A 76 7.79 14.06 -3.04
C ALA A 76 6.88 12.94 -2.54
N ARG A 77 7.13 12.44 -1.33
CA ARG A 77 6.28 11.42 -0.73
C ARG A 77 4.91 12.05 -0.55
N PRO A 78 3.85 11.56 -1.20
CA PRO A 78 2.52 12.03 -0.88
C PRO A 78 2.30 11.68 0.59
N ASP A 79 2.07 12.70 1.41
CA ASP A 79 1.59 12.47 2.76
C ASP A 79 0.27 11.74 2.63
N MET A 80 0.22 10.52 3.17
CA MET A 80 -1.03 9.81 3.31
C MET A 80 -1.95 10.66 4.19
N ASP A 81 -3.02 11.19 3.62
CA ASP A 81 -4.02 11.93 4.39
C ASP A 81 -4.55 11.03 5.50
N GLN A 82 -4.67 11.56 6.72
CA GLN A 82 -5.26 10.81 7.85
C GLN A 82 -6.66 10.25 7.53
N ARG A 83 -7.36 10.89 6.60
CA ARG A 83 -8.67 10.48 6.07
C ARG A 83 -8.65 9.11 5.40
N ASP A 84 -7.58 8.79 4.66
CA ASP A 84 -7.47 7.51 3.95
C ASP A 84 -7.36 6.35 4.95
N PHE A 85 -6.71 6.58 6.10
CA PHE A 85 -6.63 5.57 7.16
C PHE A 85 -7.96 5.35 7.87
N GLY A 86 -8.71 6.41 8.16
CA GLY A 86 -10.02 6.30 8.80
C GLY A 86 -11.02 5.50 7.96
N VAL A 87 -11.01 5.71 6.64
CA VAL A 87 -11.85 4.93 5.71
C VAL A 87 -11.40 3.47 5.67
N GLY A 88 -10.09 3.21 5.57
CA GLY A 88 -9.58 1.83 5.58
C GLY A 88 -9.94 1.07 6.86
N ALA A 89 -9.87 1.73 8.01
CA ALA A 89 -10.27 1.14 9.29
C ALA A 89 -11.77 0.81 9.36
N GLN A 90 -12.64 1.69 8.84
CA GLN A 90 -14.09 1.43 8.77
C GLN A 90 -14.40 0.24 7.86
N ILE A 91 -13.76 0.15 6.69
CA ILE A 91 -13.92 -0.99 5.78
C ILE A 91 -13.55 -2.30 6.48
N LEU A 92 -12.40 -2.33 7.17
CA LEU A 92 -11.98 -3.52 7.93
C LEU A 92 -13.00 -3.92 8.98
N ARG A 93 -13.55 -2.94 9.71
CA ARG A 93 -14.54 -3.16 10.75
C ARG A 93 -15.86 -3.68 10.19
N ASP A 94 -16.35 -3.10 9.10
CA ASP A 94 -17.58 -3.51 8.42
C ASP A 94 -17.48 -4.93 7.85
N LEU A 95 -16.29 -5.35 7.43
CA LEU A 95 -16.00 -6.74 7.04
C LEU A 95 -15.86 -7.70 8.24
N GLY A 96 -16.03 -7.21 9.47
CA GLY A 96 -15.93 -8.01 10.70
C GLY A 96 -14.49 -8.37 11.09
N ILE A 97 -13.48 -7.73 10.47
CA ILE A 97 -12.08 -7.93 10.83
C ILE A 97 -11.80 -7.13 12.09
N THR A 98 -11.31 -7.81 13.13
CA THR A 98 -10.91 -7.19 14.40
C THR A 98 -9.45 -7.43 14.74
N GLN A 99 -8.89 -8.54 14.27
CA GLN A 99 -7.48 -8.90 14.41
C GLN A 99 -6.89 -9.20 13.04
N MET A 100 -5.71 -8.65 12.76
CA MET A 100 -5.06 -8.80 11.46
C MET A 100 -3.55 -9.03 11.56
N ARG A 101 -3.06 -9.81 10.61
CA ARG A 101 -1.63 -9.96 10.28
C ARG A 101 -1.37 -9.04 9.11
N LEU A 102 -0.63 -7.95 9.31
CA LEU A 102 -0.49 -6.88 8.33
C LEU A 102 0.74 -7.09 7.43
N ILE A 103 0.53 -7.21 6.13
CA ILE A 103 1.62 -7.30 5.13
C ILE A 103 2.23 -5.91 4.89
N THR A 104 3.41 -5.64 5.46
CA THR A 104 4.12 -4.36 5.32
C THR A 104 5.63 -4.47 5.58
N ASN A 105 6.43 -3.76 4.78
CA ASN A 105 7.88 -3.59 5.02
C ASN A 105 8.18 -2.31 5.82
N ASN A 106 7.14 -1.56 6.21
CA ASN A 106 7.24 -0.32 6.97
C ASN A 106 6.34 -0.38 8.20
N PRO A 107 6.69 -1.19 9.23
CA PRO A 107 5.91 -1.27 10.45
C PRO A 107 5.98 0.09 11.17
N LYS A 108 4.82 0.75 11.30
CA LYS A 108 4.66 1.97 12.10
C LYS A 108 3.50 1.76 13.03
N ARG A 109 3.69 2.06 14.32
CA ARG A 109 2.60 2.07 15.29
C ARG A 109 1.59 3.14 14.88
N ARG A 110 0.41 2.73 14.46
CA ARG A 110 -0.64 3.66 14.01
C ARG A 110 -1.57 3.96 15.17
N ILE A 111 -1.44 5.16 15.71
CA ILE A 111 -2.33 5.68 16.75
C ILE A 111 -3.75 5.77 16.16
N GLY A 112 -4.74 5.20 16.85
CA GLY A 112 -6.15 5.31 16.47
C GLY A 112 -6.80 4.04 15.89
N LEU A 113 -6.04 2.99 15.55
CA LEU A 113 -6.64 1.70 15.14
C LEU A 113 -7.49 1.07 16.26
N ASP A 114 -7.03 1.20 17.51
CA ASP A 114 -7.74 0.72 18.70
C ASP A 114 -9.14 1.37 18.81
N GLY A 115 -9.28 2.63 18.38
CA GLY A 115 -10.56 3.34 18.37
C GLY A 115 -11.59 2.78 17.37
N TYR A 116 -11.13 2.03 16.37
CA TYR A 116 -11.98 1.28 15.44
C TYR A 116 -12.17 -0.18 15.87
N GLY A 117 -11.61 -0.60 17.02
CA GLY A 117 -11.63 -1.98 17.47
C GLY A 117 -10.82 -2.92 16.56
N LEU A 118 -9.71 -2.41 16.03
CA LEU A 118 -8.79 -3.12 15.15
C LEU A 118 -7.43 -3.32 15.83
N GLU A 119 -6.90 -4.54 15.77
CA GLU A 119 -5.62 -4.91 16.34
C GLU A 119 -4.71 -5.54 15.27
N VAL A 120 -3.48 -5.06 15.17
CA VAL A 120 -2.43 -5.72 14.37
C VAL A 120 -1.68 -6.67 15.29
N VAL A 121 -1.92 -7.97 15.14
CA VAL A 121 -1.31 -9.01 15.97
C VAL A 121 0.05 -9.49 15.43
N GLU A 122 0.33 -9.23 14.15
CA GLU A 122 1.57 -9.61 13.49
C GLU A 122 1.87 -8.64 12.33
N HIS A 123 3.15 -8.37 12.08
CA HIS A 123 3.61 -7.73 10.84
C HIS A 123 4.30 -8.78 9.98
N VAL A 124 3.80 -8.97 8.76
CA VAL A 124 4.34 -9.93 7.81
C VAL A 124 5.10 -9.16 6.74
N GLU A 125 6.37 -9.48 6.53
CA GLU A 125 7.15 -8.84 5.48
C GLU A 125 6.68 -9.29 4.09
N LEU A 126 6.60 -8.32 3.17
CA LEU A 126 6.40 -8.58 1.76
C LEU A 126 7.72 -9.10 1.18
N LYS A 127 7.73 -10.38 0.82
CA LYS A 127 8.90 -11.05 0.25
C LYS A 127 9.22 -10.46 -1.12
N GLU A 128 10.31 -9.69 -1.22
CA GLU A 128 10.91 -9.32 -2.49
C GLU A 128 11.70 -10.54 -3.02
N ARG A 129 11.62 -10.81 -4.33
CA ARG A 129 12.25 -12.00 -4.93
C ARG A 129 13.72 -11.75 -5.19
#